data_AF-A0A5M3WZQ1-F1
#
_entry.id   AF-A0A5M3WZQ1-F1
#
_cell.length_a   1.000
_cell.length_b   1.000
_cell.length_c   1.000
_cell.angle_alpha   90.00
_cell.angle_beta   90.00
_cell.angle_gamma   90.00
#
_symmetry.space_group_name_H-M   'P 1'
#
loop_
_entity.id
_entity.type
_entity.pdbx_description
1 polymer ?
#
loop_
_entity_poly.entity_id
_entity_poly.type
_entity_poly.pdbx_seq_one_letter_code
_entity_poly.pdbx_strand_id
1 'polypeptide(L)'
;MVDISPERTESDTPPDKRRIDRTQVVVAAIGAIGLAITAAITGYFTGQQAGVKEGEASVSAATVTVTAPGPTVTVAATPGNLAPTDHPSTEPPVDVGEGKSLLDLPPIDATEFTGGEVNVVRKPYAQALVAEGPCYTTDARYNLGRAYTSFTAYAAMDDKSDPGITAKFEVFVDGKSARSEHVTLGDMKKFVIDNLSSTMQIKLAVTTEDCTAGDISVAWINPVLK
;
A
#
# COMPACT_ATOMS: atom_id res chain seq x y z
N MET A 1 -18.55 4.26 74.07
CA MET A 1 -19.03 5.00 72.89
C MET A 1 -18.88 6.49 73.14
N VAL A 2 -17.64 6.99 73.05
CA VAL A 2 -17.25 8.38 72.69
C VAL A 2 -15.87 8.22 72.03
N ASP A 3 -15.62 9.03 71.02
CA ASP A 3 -14.47 8.98 70.11
C ASP A 3 -13.54 10.18 70.39
N ILE A 4 -12.22 9.95 70.53
CA ILE A 4 -11.17 10.94 70.26
C ILE A 4 -9.92 10.25 69.67
N SER A 5 -9.71 10.48 68.37
CA SER A 5 -8.45 10.53 67.58
C SER A 5 -7.07 10.23 68.24
N PRO A 6 -6.17 9.52 67.52
CA PRO A 6 -4.75 9.37 67.87
C PRO A 6 -3.86 10.53 67.36
N GLU A 7 -2.79 10.89 68.08
CA GLU A 7 -1.80 11.88 67.63
C GLU A 7 -0.33 11.40 67.83
N ARG A 8 0.43 11.34 66.72
CA ARG A 8 1.93 11.35 66.59
C ARG A 8 2.73 10.19 67.25
N THR A 9 3.93 9.80 66.77
CA THR A 9 4.94 10.48 65.93
C THR A 9 5.71 9.47 65.04
N GLU A 10 6.67 9.96 64.23
CA GLU A 10 7.54 9.27 63.24
C GLU A 10 6.90 9.09 61.85
N SER A 11 7.19 9.89 60.82
CA SER A 11 8.44 10.56 60.37
C SER A 11 9.51 9.61 59.84
N ASP A 12 9.22 8.95 58.74
CA ASP A 12 10.26 8.50 57.80
C ASP A 12 9.94 9.00 56.38
N THR A 13 10.80 9.89 55.86
CA THR A 13 10.69 10.49 54.53
C THR A 13 11.90 10.02 53.71
N PRO A 14 11.72 9.10 52.74
CA PRO A 14 12.83 8.68 51.89
C PRO A 14 13.30 9.87 51.02
N PRO A 15 14.61 10.03 50.80
CA PRO A 15 15.18 11.28 50.33
C PRO A 15 14.91 11.59 48.85
N ASP A 16 14.53 12.84 48.59
CA ASP A 16 14.50 13.47 47.27
C ASP A 16 15.83 13.31 46.53
N LYS A 17 15.79 12.58 45.41
CA LYS A 17 16.86 12.54 44.40
C LYS A 17 16.41 13.20 43.10
N ARG A 18 16.31 14.53 43.16
CA ARG A 18 16.75 15.51 42.16
C ARG A 18 16.48 15.13 40.71
N ARG A 19 15.49 15.80 40.11
CA ARG A 19 15.35 15.94 38.66
C ARG A 19 16.72 16.25 38.03
N ILE A 20 17.24 15.32 37.22
CA ILE A 20 18.37 15.61 36.33
C ILE A 20 17.79 16.30 35.11
N ASP A 21 17.91 17.62 35.12
CA ASP A 21 17.66 18.51 34.00
C ASP A 21 18.53 18.07 32.81
N ARG A 22 17.91 17.67 31.69
CA ARG A 22 18.59 17.17 30.49
C ARG A 22 18.86 18.30 29.48
N THR A 23 19.23 19.47 29.97
CA THR A 23 19.44 20.67 29.17
C THR A 23 20.92 21.06 29.17
N GLN A 24 21.58 20.88 28.02
CA GLN A 24 23.00 21.20 27.70
C GLN A 24 24.04 20.28 28.39
N VAL A 25 25.00 19.67 27.68
CA VAL A 25 26.40 20.14 27.43
C VAL A 25 27.17 18.94 26.79
N VAL A 26 28.10 18.98 25.81
CA VAL A 26 28.66 20.02 24.91
C VAL A 26 29.40 19.36 23.70
N VAL A 27 29.19 19.89 22.48
CA VAL A 27 30.16 20.08 21.34
C VAL A 27 30.96 18.92 20.70
N ALA A 28 30.61 18.69 19.42
CA ALA A 28 31.42 18.49 18.20
C ALA A 28 32.50 17.38 18.02
N ALA A 29 32.36 16.68 16.88
CA ALA A 29 33.41 16.59 15.86
C ALA A 29 32.81 16.90 14.48
N ILE A 30 33.50 17.70 13.66
CA ILE A 30 33.08 18.12 12.32
C ILE A 30 33.90 17.35 11.28
N GLY A 31 33.27 16.86 10.22
CA GLY A 31 33.93 16.24 9.07
C GLY A 31 33.04 16.32 7.83
N ALA A 32 33.26 17.34 7.00
CA ALA A 32 32.37 17.66 5.88
C ALA A 32 32.70 16.86 4.60
N ILE A 33 31.66 16.40 3.91
CA ILE A 33 31.60 16.40 2.45
C ILE A 33 30.27 17.07 2.10
N GLY A 34 30.32 18.18 1.37
CA GLY A 34 29.14 18.99 1.08
C GLY A 34 28.89 19.16 -0.41
N LEU A 35 27.68 19.65 -0.72
CA LEU A 35 27.26 20.25 -1.99
C LEU A 35 27.21 19.29 -3.21
N ALA A 36 26.20 19.35 -4.08
CA ALA A 36 24.88 19.99 -4.01
C ALA A 36 24.02 19.46 -5.16
N ILE A 37 22.73 19.22 -4.93
CA ILE A 37 21.69 19.38 -5.98
C ILE A 37 20.46 19.99 -5.31
N THR A 38 20.16 21.25 -5.63
CA THR A 38 18.90 21.92 -5.31
C THR A 38 18.11 22.18 -6.59
N ALA A 39 16.79 22.25 -6.44
CA ALA A 39 15.78 22.68 -7.42
C ALA A 39 15.50 21.73 -8.62
N ALA A 40 14.46 20.91 -8.46
CA ALA A 40 13.58 20.49 -9.56
C ALA A 40 12.17 20.07 -9.05
N ILE A 41 11.46 20.97 -8.35
CA ILE A 41 9.99 20.91 -8.30
C ILE A 41 9.47 22.00 -9.23
N THR A 42 8.66 21.60 -10.21
CA THR A 42 7.94 22.35 -11.27
C THR A 42 8.39 21.90 -12.66
N GLY A 43 7.71 20.88 -13.19
CA GLY A 43 7.99 20.30 -14.50
C GLY A 43 7.07 19.13 -14.89
N TYR A 44 5.95 18.94 -14.17
CA TYR A 44 4.93 17.96 -14.52
C TYR A 44 3.91 18.67 -15.41
N PHE A 45 3.81 18.25 -16.68
CA PHE A 45 3.02 18.84 -17.78
C PHE A 45 3.50 20.19 -18.38
N THR A 46 4.38 20.14 -19.39
CA THR A 46 4.25 20.90 -20.69
C THR A 46 5.39 20.58 -21.67
N GLY A 47 5.08 20.45 -22.98
CA GLY A 47 6.06 20.34 -24.09
C GLY A 47 6.68 18.94 -24.29
N GLN A 48 6.09 18.02 -25.06
CA GLN A 48 6.14 17.93 -26.53
C GLN A 48 7.51 18.20 -27.21
N GLN A 49 8.02 17.13 -27.83
CA GLN A 49 8.83 17.09 -29.06
C GLN A 49 10.06 18.01 -29.21
N ALA A 50 11.23 17.49 -28.86
CA ALA A 50 12.49 17.73 -29.57
C ALA A 50 13.36 16.46 -29.51
N GLY A 51 14.09 16.15 -30.59
CA GLY A 51 14.67 14.83 -30.81
C GLY A 51 15.90 14.49 -29.94
N VAL A 52 15.96 13.25 -29.46
CA VAL A 52 17.19 12.64 -28.94
C VAL A 52 18.04 12.16 -30.12
N LYS A 53 19.32 12.53 -30.15
CA LYS A 53 20.32 11.92 -31.03
C LYS A 53 21.56 11.49 -30.24
N GLU A 54 21.87 10.21 -30.41
CA GLU A 54 23.19 9.56 -30.40
C GLU A 54 24.06 9.61 -29.12
N GLY A 55 24.48 8.42 -28.72
CA GLY A 55 25.31 8.12 -27.55
C GLY A 55 25.40 6.62 -27.35
N GLU A 56 26.09 5.92 -28.27
CA GLU A 56 26.18 4.46 -28.31
C GLU A 56 26.81 3.86 -27.04
N ALA A 57 26.22 2.76 -26.54
CA ALA A 57 26.88 1.83 -25.62
C ALA A 57 26.79 0.42 -26.22
N SER A 58 27.89 -0.02 -26.84
CA SER A 58 27.99 -1.33 -27.50
C SER A 58 28.04 -2.46 -26.48
N VAL A 59 27.13 -3.44 -26.60
CA VAL A 59 27.15 -4.67 -25.79
C VAL A 59 27.54 -5.84 -26.69
N SER A 60 28.72 -6.41 -26.45
CA SER A 60 29.28 -7.48 -27.28
C SER A 60 28.60 -8.82 -27.01
N ALA A 61 27.83 -9.33 -27.98
CA ALA A 61 27.21 -10.65 -27.90
C ALA A 61 28.21 -11.75 -28.32
N ALA A 62 28.40 -12.76 -27.46
CA ALA A 62 29.19 -13.95 -27.78
C ALA A 62 28.32 -15.02 -28.43
N THR A 63 28.74 -15.53 -29.59
CA THR A 63 28.05 -16.58 -30.34
C THR A 63 28.72 -17.95 -30.16
N VAL A 64 27.93 -18.97 -29.85
CA VAL A 64 28.37 -20.38 -29.87
C VAL A 64 27.89 -21.03 -31.18
N THR A 65 28.81 -21.56 -31.97
CA THR A 65 28.50 -22.23 -33.25
C THR A 65 28.29 -23.73 -33.04
N VAL A 66 27.09 -24.23 -33.40
CA VAL A 66 26.82 -25.67 -33.53
C VAL A 66 26.55 -25.97 -35.00
N THR A 67 27.41 -26.77 -35.62
CA THR A 67 27.33 -27.10 -37.05
C THR A 67 26.52 -28.39 -37.26
N ALA A 68 25.41 -28.30 -37.99
CA ALA A 68 24.66 -29.45 -38.50
C ALA A 68 24.44 -29.28 -40.02
N PRO A 69 24.72 -30.30 -40.86
CA PRO A 69 24.54 -30.18 -42.31
C PRO A 69 23.08 -30.42 -42.71
N GLY A 70 22.43 -29.41 -43.29
CA GLY A 70 21.09 -29.48 -43.86
C GLY A 70 20.81 -28.29 -44.78
N PRO A 71 19.90 -28.40 -45.77
CA PRO A 71 19.69 -27.36 -46.76
C PRO A 71 19.01 -26.11 -46.18
N THR A 72 19.66 -24.96 -46.33
CA THR A 72 19.14 -23.65 -45.90
C THR A 72 18.04 -23.16 -46.85
N VAL A 73 16.80 -23.06 -46.36
CA VAL A 73 15.75 -22.29 -47.04
C VAL A 73 16.02 -20.80 -46.80
N THR A 74 16.32 -20.06 -47.86
CA THR A 74 16.54 -18.61 -47.79
C THR A 74 15.19 -17.89 -47.88
N VAL A 75 14.72 -17.33 -46.76
CA VAL A 75 13.60 -16.37 -46.76
C VAL A 75 14.17 -14.97 -46.61
N ALA A 76 13.95 -14.11 -47.59
CA ALA A 76 14.36 -12.71 -47.52
C ALA A 76 13.41 -11.94 -46.59
N ALA A 77 13.92 -11.53 -45.43
CA ALA A 77 13.23 -10.58 -44.56
C ALA A 77 13.62 -9.14 -44.95
N THR A 78 12.66 -8.39 -45.50
CA THR A 78 12.79 -6.93 -45.68
C THR A 78 13.00 -6.26 -44.31
N PRO A 79 13.85 -5.23 -44.17
CA PRO A 79 13.99 -4.48 -42.92
C PRO A 79 12.68 -3.77 -42.55
N GLY A 80 11.88 -4.42 -41.71
CA GLY A 80 10.67 -3.86 -41.12
C GLY A 80 11.04 -2.82 -40.06
N ASN A 81 10.62 -1.58 -40.28
CA ASN A 81 10.81 -0.46 -39.36
C ASN A 81 10.21 -0.78 -37.98
N LEU A 82 11.06 -1.07 -36.99
CA LEU A 82 10.64 -1.29 -35.59
C LEU A 82 10.20 0.03 -34.96
N ALA A 83 8.94 0.40 -35.20
CA ALA A 83 8.24 1.30 -34.30
C ALA A 83 8.15 0.64 -32.91
N PRO A 84 8.27 1.39 -31.81
CA PRO A 84 7.93 0.85 -30.49
C PRO A 84 6.47 0.42 -30.52
N THR A 85 6.21 -0.88 -30.30
CA THR A 85 4.86 -1.34 -30.01
C THR A 85 4.46 -0.77 -28.67
N ASP A 86 3.61 0.26 -28.69
CA ASP A 86 2.72 0.56 -27.57
C ASP A 86 2.06 -0.76 -27.16
N HIS A 87 2.41 -1.26 -25.98
CA HIS A 87 1.62 -2.29 -25.33
C HIS A 87 0.39 -1.58 -24.78
N PRO A 88 -0.83 -1.78 -25.33
CA PRO A 88 -2.01 -1.52 -24.53
C PRO A 88 -1.91 -2.45 -23.33
N SER A 89 -1.74 -1.88 -22.14
CA SER A 89 -1.96 -2.59 -20.89
C SER A 89 -3.46 -2.86 -20.79
N THR A 90 -3.92 -3.90 -21.47
CA THR A 90 -5.25 -4.46 -21.30
C THR A 90 -5.25 -5.17 -19.96
N GLU A 91 -5.36 -4.37 -18.90
CA GLU A 91 -5.79 -4.80 -17.58
C GLU A 91 -6.98 -5.75 -17.76
N PRO A 92 -6.95 -6.97 -17.19
CA PRO A 92 -8.15 -7.79 -17.12
C PRO A 92 -9.02 -7.21 -15.98
N PRO A 93 -10.07 -6.42 -16.25
CA PRO A 93 -10.82 -5.80 -15.18
C PRO A 93 -11.48 -6.91 -14.37
N VAL A 94 -11.15 -6.97 -13.08
CA VAL A 94 -12.08 -7.54 -12.12
C VAL A 94 -13.19 -6.50 -11.97
N ASP A 95 -14.22 -6.69 -12.79
CA ASP A 95 -15.32 -5.74 -12.95
C ASP A 95 -16.11 -5.59 -11.65
N VAL A 96 -15.81 -4.49 -10.95
CA VAL A 96 -16.61 -3.94 -9.86
C VAL A 96 -17.72 -3.01 -10.37
N GLY A 97 -17.71 -2.69 -11.67
CA GLY A 97 -18.61 -1.77 -12.38
C GLY A 97 -18.34 -0.30 -12.12
N GLU A 98 -18.93 0.55 -12.96
CA GLU A 98 -18.81 2.01 -12.89
C GLU A 98 -19.23 2.56 -11.50
N GLY A 99 -18.45 3.49 -10.96
CA GLY A 99 -18.68 4.12 -9.66
C GLY A 99 -17.52 5.01 -9.22
N LYS A 100 -17.60 5.58 -8.01
CA LYS A 100 -16.55 6.40 -7.39
C LYS A 100 -15.57 5.51 -6.62
N SER A 101 -14.28 5.56 -6.96
CA SER A 101 -13.26 4.87 -6.15
C SER A 101 -13.10 5.53 -4.78
N LEU A 102 -12.86 4.73 -3.74
CA LEU A 102 -12.46 5.23 -2.41
C LEU A 102 -11.09 5.91 -2.46
N LEU A 103 -10.21 5.54 -3.40
CA LEU A 103 -8.92 6.19 -3.62
C LEU A 103 -9.06 7.66 -3.99
N ASP A 104 -10.16 8.02 -4.63
CA ASP A 104 -10.49 9.39 -5.03
C ASP A 104 -11.26 10.16 -3.93
N LEU A 105 -11.42 9.60 -2.74
CA LEU A 105 -12.11 10.23 -1.61
C LEU A 105 -11.12 10.49 -0.48
N PRO A 106 -11.15 11.68 0.17
CA PRO A 106 -10.35 11.90 1.36
C PRO A 106 -10.88 11.00 2.49
N PRO A 107 -10.04 10.15 3.10
CA PRO A 107 -10.43 9.45 4.31
C PRO A 107 -10.65 10.45 5.45
N ILE A 108 -11.58 10.13 6.35
CA ILE A 108 -11.72 10.80 7.66
C ILE A 108 -10.44 10.54 8.47
N ASP A 109 -9.96 9.31 8.39
CA ASP A 109 -8.67 8.82 8.85
C ASP A 109 -8.31 7.52 8.13
N ALA A 110 -7.01 7.25 8.04
CA ALA A 110 -6.46 5.98 7.60
C ALA A 110 -5.22 5.69 8.46
N THR A 111 -5.13 4.45 8.93
CA THR A 111 -3.92 3.87 9.53
C THR A 111 -3.32 2.94 8.50
N GLU A 112 -2.02 3.06 8.23
CA GLU A 112 -1.16 2.31 7.28
C GLU A 112 -1.66 2.08 5.82
N PHE A 113 -2.93 2.33 5.50
CA PHE A 113 -3.47 2.19 4.15
C PHE A 113 -3.01 3.33 3.24
N THR A 114 -2.32 2.95 2.17
CA THR A 114 -1.89 3.84 1.09
C THR A 114 -2.54 3.40 -0.22
N GLY A 115 -2.90 4.37 -1.08
CA GLY A 115 -3.38 4.07 -2.43
C GLY A 115 -2.24 3.68 -3.36
N GLY A 116 -2.37 2.57 -4.09
CA GLY A 116 -1.33 2.09 -5.00
C GLY A 116 -1.74 0.87 -5.83
N GLU A 117 -0.72 0.21 -6.41
CA GLU A 117 -0.84 -1.05 -7.13
C GLU A 117 -0.59 -2.24 -6.19
N VAL A 118 -1.22 -3.38 -6.44
CA VAL A 118 -0.92 -4.66 -5.78
C VAL A 118 -0.90 -5.81 -6.79
N ASN A 119 -0.06 -6.83 -6.58
CA ASN A 119 -0.05 -8.06 -7.38
C ASN A 119 -0.75 -9.18 -6.62
N VAL A 120 -1.79 -9.79 -7.21
CA VAL A 120 -2.62 -10.81 -6.56
C VAL A 120 -3.02 -11.91 -7.55
N VAL A 121 -2.74 -13.17 -7.19
CA VAL A 121 -2.99 -14.35 -8.03
C VAL A 121 -2.30 -14.22 -9.40
N ARG A 122 -1.08 -13.68 -9.39
CA ARG A 122 -0.21 -13.37 -10.54
C ARG A 122 -0.84 -12.37 -11.52
N LYS A 123 -1.57 -11.38 -11.00
CA LYS A 123 -2.14 -10.27 -11.77
C LYS A 123 -1.92 -8.94 -11.05
N PRO A 124 -1.46 -7.89 -11.75
CA PRO A 124 -1.41 -6.55 -11.20
C PRO A 124 -2.83 -5.94 -11.15
N TYR A 125 -3.08 -5.13 -10.14
CA TYR A 125 -4.28 -4.32 -9.96
C TYR A 125 -3.87 -2.89 -9.63
N ALA A 126 -4.14 -1.95 -10.54
CA ALA A 126 -3.65 -0.57 -10.44
C ALA A 126 -4.38 0.28 -9.38
N GLN A 127 -5.51 -0.21 -8.85
CA GLN A 127 -6.34 0.51 -7.89
C GLN A 127 -6.57 -0.32 -6.62
N ALA A 128 -5.66 -0.20 -5.65
CA ALA A 128 -5.79 -0.83 -4.34
C ALA A 128 -5.53 0.15 -3.18
N LEU A 129 -6.24 -0.05 -2.07
CA LEU A 129 -5.81 0.42 -0.75
C LEU A 129 -4.94 -0.68 -0.14
N VAL A 130 -3.64 -0.46 -0.07
CA VAL A 130 -2.62 -1.42 0.37
C VAL A 130 -2.12 -1.04 1.76
N ALA A 131 -1.99 -2.03 2.66
CA ALA A 131 -1.28 -1.88 3.93
C ALA A 131 -0.12 -2.89 3.98
N GLU A 132 1.09 -2.39 4.23
CA GLU A 132 2.32 -3.20 4.33
C GLU A 132 2.70 -3.41 5.79
N GLY A 133 3.18 -4.62 6.12
CA GLY A 133 3.54 -5.04 7.47
C GLY A 133 2.44 -4.95 8.54
N PRO A 134 1.12 -5.10 8.26
CA PRO A 134 0.15 -5.10 9.34
C PRO A 134 0.38 -6.31 10.25
N CYS A 135 0.68 -6.06 11.52
CA CYS A 135 0.68 -7.03 12.62
C CYS A 135 -0.37 -6.68 13.70
N TYR A 136 -1.34 -5.85 13.34
CA TYR A 136 -2.38 -5.31 14.21
C TYR A 136 -3.57 -4.87 13.33
N THR A 137 -4.68 -4.47 13.95
CA THR A 137 -5.83 -3.97 13.19
C THR A 137 -5.50 -2.65 12.52
N THR A 138 -5.56 -2.64 11.20
CA THR A 138 -5.35 -1.50 10.31
C THR A 138 -6.69 -1.13 9.68
N ASP A 139 -7.06 0.16 9.67
CA ASP A 139 -8.34 0.61 9.11
C ASP A 139 -8.31 1.99 8.44
N ALA A 140 -9.25 2.19 7.51
CA ALA A 140 -9.53 3.46 6.86
C ALA A 140 -11.04 3.75 6.85
N ARG A 141 -11.42 4.97 7.23
CA ARG A 141 -12.83 5.41 7.31
C ARG A 141 -13.13 6.52 6.32
N TYR A 142 -14.28 6.44 5.66
CA TYR A 142 -14.71 7.40 4.63
C TYR A 142 -16.10 7.94 4.94
N ASN A 143 -16.32 9.24 4.68
CA ASN A 143 -17.63 9.86 4.75
C ASN A 143 -18.39 9.59 3.44
N LEU A 144 -19.52 8.90 3.53
CA LEU A 144 -20.39 8.60 2.39
C LEU A 144 -21.43 9.69 2.13
N GLY A 145 -21.72 10.56 3.10
CA GLY A 145 -22.65 11.68 2.94
C GLY A 145 -24.08 11.31 2.52
N ARG A 146 -24.49 10.04 2.66
CA ARG A 146 -25.73 9.45 2.07
C ARG A 146 -25.79 9.50 0.53
N ALA A 147 -24.66 9.69 -0.15
CA ALA A 147 -24.61 9.90 -1.60
C ALA A 147 -24.56 8.60 -2.43
N TYR A 148 -24.37 7.45 -1.78
CA TYR A 148 -24.11 6.16 -2.43
C TYR A 148 -25.13 5.11 -2.01
N THR A 149 -25.38 4.13 -2.87
CA THR A 149 -26.32 3.01 -2.69
C THR A 149 -25.63 1.69 -2.35
N SER A 150 -24.39 1.49 -2.81
CA SER A 150 -23.63 0.26 -2.60
C SER A 150 -22.11 0.49 -2.54
N PHE A 151 -21.40 -0.48 -1.96
CA PHE A 151 -19.95 -0.60 -1.96
C PHE A 151 -19.55 -1.96 -2.52
N THR A 152 -18.51 -2.02 -3.35
CA THR A 152 -17.89 -3.26 -3.83
C THR A 152 -16.38 -3.15 -3.76
N ALA A 153 -15.72 -4.20 -3.31
CA ALA A 153 -14.26 -4.37 -3.37
C ALA A 153 -13.90 -5.85 -3.44
N TYR A 154 -12.63 -6.14 -3.72
CA TYR A 154 -12.03 -7.45 -3.49
C TYR A 154 -10.99 -7.36 -2.39
N ALA A 155 -10.93 -8.36 -1.53
CA ALA A 155 -9.97 -8.50 -0.44
C ALA A 155 -8.97 -9.59 -0.79
N ALA A 156 -7.67 -9.30 -0.66
CA ALA A 156 -6.58 -10.22 -0.99
C ALA A 156 -5.29 -9.90 -0.22
N MET A 157 -4.38 -10.86 -0.19
CA MET A 157 -2.97 -10.65 0.18
C MET A 157 -2.13 -10.54 -1.09
N ASP A 158 -1.14 -9.65 -1.10
CA ASP A 158 -0.17 -9.50 -2.18
C ASP A 158 0.62 -10.81 -2.39
N ASP A 159 0.87 -11.19 -3.63
CA ASP A 159 1.66 -12.37 -4.02
C ASP A 159 3.07 -12.38 -3.42
N LYS A 160 3.62 -11.22 -3.02
CA LYS A 160 4.90 -11.11 -2.31
C LYS A 160 4.84 -11.47 -0.82
N SER A 161 3.65 -11.68 -0.25
CA SER A 161 3.48 -11.89 1.19
C SER A 161 3.93 -13.27 1.64
N ASP A 162 4.38 -13.38 2.89
CA ASP A 162 4.75 -14.66 3.50
C ASP A 162 3.54 -15.61 3.60
N PRO A 163 3.72 -16.91 3.24
CA PRO A 163 2.65 -17.90 3.29
C PRO A 163 2.33 -18.33 4.72
N GLY A 164 1.09 -18.77 4.93
CA GLY A 164 0.61 -19.33 6.21
C GLY A 164 -0.05 -18.31 7.14
N ILE A 165 0.07 -17.02 6.86
CA ILE A 165 -0.68 -15.96 7.55
C ILE A 165 -2.13 -15.93 7.05
N THR A 166 -3.06 -15.60 7.96
CA THR A 166 -4.47 -15.33 7.64
C THR A 166 -4.80 -13.89 8.02
N ALA A 167 -5.41 -13.16 7.09
CA ALA A 167 -5.91 -11.81 7.28
C ALA A 167 -7.44 -11.81 7.36
N LYS A 168 -7.99 -11.28 8.45
CA LYS A 168 -9.42 -11.06 8.63
C LYS A 168 -9.79 -9.67 8.10
N PHE A 169 -10.51 -9.64 6.98
CA PHE A 169 -11.04 -8.42 6.37
C PHE A 169 -12.45 -8.14 6.91
N GLU A 170 -12.74 -6.88 7.23
CA GLU A 170 -14.03 -6.44 7.78
C GLU A 170 -14.48 -5.10 7.19
N VAL A 171 -15.77 -5.04 6.84
CA VAL A 171 -16.44 -3.80 6.43
C VAL A 171 -17.47 -3.43 7.48
N PHE A 172 -17.40 -2.19 7.98
CA PHE A 172 -18.38 -1.63 8.91
C PHE A 172 -19.16 -0.49 8.26
N VAL A 173 -20.45 -0.44 8.55
CA VAL A 173 -21.40 0.60 8.12
C VAL A 173 -21.93 1.30 9.36
N ASP A 174 -21.70 2.61 9.47
CA ASP A 174 -22.04 3.44 10.64
C ASP A 174 -21.62 2.79 11.98
N GLY A 175 -20.41 2.21 12.01
CA GLY A 175 -19.81 1.55 13.17
C GLY A 175 -20.25 0.10 13.43
N LYS A 176 -21.19 -0.45 12.67
CA LYS A 176 -21.65 -1.85 12.80
C LYS A 176 -20.97 -2.74 11.76
N SER A 177 -20.50 -3.92 12.15
CA SER A 177 -19.95 -4.88 11.19
C SER A 177 -21.05 -5.31 10.21
N ALA A 178 -20.78 -5.13 8.92
CA ALA A 178 -21.70 -5.45 7.82
C ALA A 178 -21.27 -6.72 7.08
N ARG A 179 -19.95 -6.97 6.99
CA ARG A 179 -19.38 -8.21 6.45
C ARG A 179 -17.97 -8.45 7.00
N SER A 180 -17.62 -9.71 7.20
CA SER A 180 -16.26 -10.16 7.48
C SER A 180 -15.94 -11.41 6.67
N GLU A 181 -14.68 -11.54 6.22
CA GLU A 181 -14.14 -12.73 5.56
C GLU A 181 -12.70 -12.96 6.06
N HIS A 182 -12.25 -14.21 6.10
CA HIS A 182 -10.84 -14.54 6.27
C HIS A 182 -10.22 -14.80 4.89
N VAL A 183 -9.00 -14.31 4.69
CA VAL A 183 -8.27 -14.36 3.42
C VAL A 183 -6.84 -14.82 3.69
N THR A 184 -6.38 -15.77 2.89
CA THR A 184 -5.01 -16.29 2.90
C THR A 184 -4.30 -15.94 1.61
N LEU A 185 -2.98 -16.13 1.56
CA LEU A 185 -2.21 -15.97 0.32
C LEU A 185 -2.77 -16.85 -0.82
N GLY A 186 -2.84 -16.29 -2.03
CA GLY A 186 -3.41 -16.94 -3.21
C GLY A 186 -4.95 -16.94 -3.30
N ASP A 187 -5.63 -16.46 -2.26
CA ASP A 187 -7.09 -16.32 -2.21
C ASP A 187 -7.52 -14.86 -2.46
N MET A 188 -8.71 -14.68 -3.04
CA MET A 188 -9.34 -13.37 -3.23
C MET A 188 -10.84 -13.46 -2.96
N LYS A 189 -11.39 -12.59 -2.10
CA LYS A 189 -12.81 -12.60 -1.70
C LYS A 189 -13.52 -11.31 -2.14
N LYS A 190 -14.72 -11.43 -2.75
CA LYS A 190 -15.53 -10.26 -3.12
C LYS A 190 -16.37 -9.78 -1.94
N PHE A 191 -16.23 -8.51 -1.59
CA PHE A 191 -17.11 -7.80 -0.69
C PHE A 191 -18.12 -6.99 -1.53
N VAL A 192 -19.40 -7.15 -1.21
CA VAL A 192 -20.52 -6.33 -1.72
C VAL A 192 -21.37 -5.96 -0.53
N ILE A 193 -21.67 -4.67 -0.38
CA ILE A 193 -22.53 -4.13 0.68
C ILE A 193 -23.56 -3.22 0.02
N ASP A 194 -24.83 -3.59 0.09
CA ASP A 194 -25.95 -2.85 -0.49
C ASP A 194 -26.68 -1.99 0.57
N ASN A 195 -27.58 -1.11 0.10
CA ASN A 195 -28.45 -0.25 0.92
C ASN A 195 -27.74 0.88 1.69
N LEU A 196 -26.64 1.42 1.14
CA LEU A 196 -25.86 2.51 1.74
C LEU A 196 -26.53 3.90 1.63
N SER A 197 -27.72 4.02 1.03
CA SER A 197 -28.41 5.29 0.76
C SER A 197 -28.77 6.12 1.99
N SER A 198 -28.64 5.55 3.19
CA SER A 198 -28.82 6.25 4.47
C SER A 198 -27.55 6.31 5.32
N THR A 199 -26.44 5.77 4.85
CA THR A 199 -25.17 5.63 5.57
C THR A 199 -24.38 6.94 5.62
N MET A 200 -23.78 7.22 6.77
CA MET A 200 -22.84 8.34 6.96
C MET A 200 -21.39 7.90 6.74
N GLN A 201 -21.01 6.73 7.23
CA GLN A 201 -19.62 6.26 7.26
C GLN A 201 -19.50 4.80 6.84
N ILE A 202 -18.49 4.52 6.03
CA ILE A 202 -17.94 3.17 5.86
C ILE A 202 -16.55 3.11 6.51
N LYS A 203 -16.22 1.98 7.14
CA LYS A 203 -14.86 1.64 7.56
C LYS A 203 -14.45 0.33 6.91
N LEU A 204 -13.27 0.33 6.30
CA LEU A 204 -12.58 -0.87 5.84
C LEU A 204 -11.48 -1.20 6.84
N ALA A 205 -11.45 -2.41 7.37
CA ALA A 205 -10.44 -2.84 8.34
C ALA A 205 -9.86 -4.21 7.98
N VAL A 206 -8.58 -4.42 8.31
CA VAL A 206 -7.91 -5.71 8.25
C VAL A 206 -7.22 -5.97 9.58
N THR A 207 -7.37 -7.17 10.12
CA THR A 207 -6.56 -7.67 11.23
C THR A 207 -5.84 -8.92 10.76
N THR A 208 -4.52 -8.94 10.90
CA THR A 208 -3.67 -10.12 10.68
C THR A 208 -3.44 -10.83 12.01
N GLU A 209 -3.61 -12.15 12.00
CA GLU A 209 -3.32 -13.00 13.16
C GLU A 209 -1.97 -13.69 12.95
N ASP A 210 -1.32 -14.09 14.05
CA ASP A 210 -0.02 -14.80 14.07
C ASP A 210 1.12 -14.12 13.27
N CYS A 211 1.11 -12.79 13.21
CA CYS A 211 2.15 -11.99 12.57
C CYS A 211 3.53 -12.23 13.21
N THR A 212 4.39 -12.99 12.53
CA THR A 212 5.83 -12.99 12.78
C THR A 212 6.49 -11.85 11.98
N ALA A 213 7.79 -11.59 12.18
CA ALA A 213 8.49 -10.48 11.53
C ALA A 213 8.81 -10.76 10.05
N GLY A 214 7.76 -11.01 9.27
CA GLY A 214 7.79 -11.35 7.85
C GLY A 214 7.11 -10.28 6.99
N ASP A 215 7.29 -10.39 5.68
CA ASP A 215 6.73 -9.46 4.71
C ASP A 215 5.25 -9.81 4.47
N ILE A 216 4.33 -9.00 4.98
CA ILE A 216 2.88 -9.16 4.77
C ILE A 216 2.35 -7.91 4.08
N SER A 217 1.61 -8.07 2.99
CA SER A 217 0.92 -6.96 2.34
C SER A 217 -0.53 -7.37 2.04
N VAL A 218 -1.48 -6.54 2.47
CA VAL A 218 -2.92 -6.79 2.36
C VAL A 218 -3.58 -5.66 1.59
N ALA A 219 -4.58 -5.97 0.76
CA ALA A 219 -5.18 -5.01 -0.13
C ALA A 219 -6.71 -5.11 -0.22
N TRP A 220 -7.35 -3.94 -0.22
CA TRP A 220 -8.68 -3.75 -0.79
C TRP A 220 -8.53 -3.31 -2.25
N ILE A 221 -8.75 -4.25 -3.16
CA ILE A 221 -8.65 -4.10 -4.62
C ILE A 221 -9.96 -3.53 -5.17
N ASN A 222 -9.83 -2.58 -6.10
CA ASN A 222 -10.90 -1.86 -6.79
C ASN A 222 -12.05 -1.43 -5.85
N PRO A 223 -11.78 -0.70 -4.74
CA PRO A 223 -12.80 -0.33 -3.77
C PRO A 223 -13.68 0.81 -4.30
N VAL A 224 -14.89 0.47 -4.76
CA VAL A 224 -15.79 1.37 -5.49
C VAL A 224 -17.14 1.52 -4.78
N LEU A 225 -17.64 2.76 -4.76
CA LEU A 225 -18.98 3.13 -4.32
C LEU A 225 -19.87 3.46 -5.53
N LYS A 226 -21.16 3.14 -5.44
CA LYS A 226 -22.18 3.51 -6.44
C LYS A 226 -23.40 4.07 -5.74
#